data_AF-A0A255YLB0-F1
#
_entry.id   AF-A0A255YLB0-F1
#
_cell.length_a   1.000
_cell.length_b   1.000
_cell.length_c   1.000
_cell.angle_alpha   90.00
_cell.angle_beta   90.00
_cell.angle_gamma   90.00
#
_symmetry.space_group_name_H-M   'P 1'
#
loop_
_entity.id
_entity.type
_entity.pdbx_description
1 polymer ?
#
loop_
_entity_poly.entity_id
_entity_poly.type
_entity_poly.pdbx_seq_one_letter_code
_entity_poly.pdbx_strand_id
1 'polypeptide(L)' 'MDADTTLIGFVIGLALAALGAAGDWARRRAPLAWHAHLPWNGLAFVGMTTALFAAVHLFNLVRPQ' A
#
# COMPACT_ATOMS: atom_id res chain seq x y z
N MET A 1 -9.09 -16.69 1.89
CA MET A 1 -8.97 -15.94 0.63
C MET A 1 -8.29 -16.81 -0.38
N ASP A 2 -8.86 -16.87 -1.57
CA ASP A 2 -8.28 -17.47 -2.76
C ASP A 2 -7.11 -16.61 -3.30
N ALA A 3 -6.39 -17.16 -4.27
CA ALA A 3 -5.21 -16.50 -4.84
C ALA A 3 -5.55 -15.18 -5.53
N ASP A 4 -6.69 -15.09 -6.22
CA ASP A 4 -7.08 -13.90 -6.98
C ASP A 4 -7.41 -12.74 -6.04
N THR A 5 -8.23 -13.00 -5.00
CA THR A 5 -8.52 -12.00 -3.95
C THR A 5 -7.25 -11.48 -3.29
N THR A 6 -6.28 -12.38 -3.04
CA THR A 6 -5.02 -12.01 -2.40
C THR A 6 -4.13 -11.19 -3.33
N LEU A 7 -4.08 -11.54 -4.62
CA LEU A 7 -3.36 -10.79 -5.64
C LEU A 7 -3.91 -9.37 -5.82
N ILE A 8 -5.24 -9.24 -5.82
CA ILE A 8 -5.90 -7.92 -5.83
C ILE A 8 -5.48 -7.11 -4.60
N GLY A 9 -5.52 -7.73 -3.41
CA GLY A 9 -5.06 -7.08 -2.17
C GLY A 9 -3.60 -6.63 -2.23
N PHE A 10 -2.72 -7.44 -2.82
CA PHE A 10 -1.32 -7.11 -3.04
C PHE A 10 -1.15 -5.87 -3.92
N VAL A 11 -1.82 -5.83 -5.07
CA VAL A 11 -1.77 -4.70 -6.01
C VAL A 11 -2.33 -3.42 -5.39
N ILE A 12 -3.46 -3.52 -4.69
CA ILE A 12 -4.05 -2.39 -3.96
C ILE A 12 -3.08 -1.87 -2.89
N GLY A 13 -2.46 -2.77 -2.12
CA GLY A 13 -1.46 -2.42 -1.12
C GLY A 13 -0.29 -1.63 -1.72
N LEU A 14 0.26 -2.11 -2.84
CA LEU A 14 1.33 -1.42 -3.56
C LEU A 14 0.89 -0.04 -4.07
N ALA A 15 -0.32 0.07 -4.62
CA ALA A 15 -0.86 1.34 -5.11
C ALA A 15 -1.02 2.36 -3.96
N LEU A 16 -1.53 1.94 -2.81
CA LEU A 16 -1.64 2.79 -1.62
C LEU A 16 -0.27 3.21 -1.07
N ALA A 17 0.69 2.30 -1.06
CA ALA A 17 2.06 2.59 -0.63
C ALA A 17 2.70 3.66 -1.54
N ALA A 18 2.58 3.48 -2.86
CA ALA A 18 3.08 4.43 -3.85
C ALA A 18 2.39 5.79 -3.76
N LEU A 19 1.06 5.80 -3.62
CA LEU A 19 0.28 7.03 -3.46
C LEU A 19 0.65 7.76 -2.17
N GLY A 20 0.88 7.04 -1.07
CA GLY A 20 1.31 7.61 0.20
C GLY A 20 2.69 8.26 0.11
N ALA A 21 3.64 7.58 -0.54
CA ALA A 21 4.98 8.12 -0.78
C ALA A 21 4.95 9.37 -1.71
N ALA A 22 4.20 9.30 -2.80
CA ALA A 22 4.03 10.43 -3.73
C ALA A 22 3.35 11.62 -3.04
N GLY A 23 2.36 11.36 -2.21
CA GLY A 23 1.66 12.37 -1.43
C GLY A 23 2.54 13.05 -0.38
N ASP A 24 3.38 12.30 0.35
CA ASP A 24 4.34 12.90 1.28
C ASP A 24 5.37 13.77 0.54
N TRP A 25 5.83 13.33 -0.62
CA TRP A 25 6.72 14.13 -1.46
C TRP A 25 6.05 15.42 -1.96
N ALA A 26 4.79 15.33 -2.42
CA ALA A 26 4.00 16.50 -2.83
C ALA A 26 3.75 17.46 -1.66
N ARG A 27 3.46 16.93 -0.47
CA ARG A 27 3.31 17.71 0.78
C ARG A 27 4.56 18.54 1.09
N ARG A 28 5.76 17.98 0.92
CA ARG A 28 7.02 18.69 1.17
C ARG A 28 7.26 19.84 0.18
N ARG A 29 6.68 19.77 -1.03
CA ARG A 29 6.80 20.80 -2.06
C ARG A 29 5.77 21.92 -1.92
N ALA A 30 4.57 21.60 -1.42
CA ALA A 30 3.49 22.55 -1.24
C ALA A 30 2.82 22.37 0.14
N PRO A 31 3.47 22.81 1.23
CA PRO A 31 3.01 22.55 2.59
C PRO A 31 1.71 23.27 2.97
N LEU A 32 1.32 24.32 2.23
CA LEU A 32 0.10 25.10 2.44
C LEU A 32 -1.08 24.63 1.58
N ALA A 33 -0.88 23.65 0.69
CA ALA A 33 -1.95 23.13 -0.15
C ALA A 33 -2.89 22.21 0.65
N TRP A 34 -4.16 22.14 0.26
CA TRP A 34 -5.17 21.31 0.93
C TRP A 34 -4.74 19.84 1.07
N HIS A 35 -4.04 19.31 0.07
CA HIS A 35 -3.58 17.93 0.04
C HIS A 35 -2.48 17.65 1.08
N ALA A 36 -1.80 18.68 1.62
CA ALA A 36 -0.75 18.52 2.63
C ALA A 36 -1.28 17.97 3.97
N HIS A 37 -2.58 18.14 4.23
CA HIS A 37 -3.25 17.70 5.46
C HIS A 37 -3.76 16.25 5.40
N LEU A 38 -3.65 15.60 4.24
CA LEU A 38 -4.03 14.20 4.11
C LEU A 38 -3.02 13.29 4.84
N PRO A 39 -3.46 12.15 5.39
CA PRO A 39 -2.62 11.26 6.20
C PRO A 39 -1.71 10.38 5.33
N TRP A 40 -0.84 10.99 4.52
CA TRP A 40 0.00 10.28 3.54
C TRP A 40 0.86 9.17 4.13
N ASN A 41 1.45 9.40 5.32
CA ASN A 41 2.23 8.38 6.01
C ASN A 41 1.35 7.22 6.50
N GLY A 42 0.13 7.50 6.93
CA GLY A 42 -0.85 6.47 7.28
C GLY A 42 -1.26 5.64 6.06
N LEU A 43 -1.48 6.31 4.91
CA LEU A 43 -1.77 5.65 3.64
C LEU A 43 -0.61 4.74 3.20
N ALA A 44 0.63 5.23 3.31
CA ALA A 44 1.83 4.48 2.99
C ALA A 44 1.97 3.23 3.88
N PHE A 45 1.71 3.39 5.19
CA PHE A 45 1.75 2.29 6.16
C PHE A 45 0.68 1.22 5.87
N VAL A 46 -0.57 1.63 5.65
CA VAL A 46 -1.68 0.71 5.32
C VAL A 46 -1.39 -0.03 4.01
N GLY A 47 -0.88 0.68 3.00
CA GLY A 47 -0.47 0.08 1.74
C GLY A 47 0.61 -0.98 1.92
N MET A 48 1.68 -0.64 2.62
CA MET A 48 2.82 -1.55 2.84
C MET A 48 2.43 -2.78 3.66
N THR A 49 1.68 -2.59 4.74
CA THR A 49 1.22 -3.71 5.58
C THR A 49 0.30 -4.66 4.82
N THR A 50 -0.62 -4.12 4.01
CA THR A 50 -1.51 -4.91 3.15
C THR A 50 -0.72 -5.68 2.09
N ALA A 51 0.24 -5.02 1.42
CA ALA A 51 1.08 -5.65 0.42
C ALA A 51 1.93 -6.78 1.02
N LEU A 52 2.58 -6.54 2.17
CA LEU A 52 3.37 -7.57 2.84
C LEU A 52 2.53 -8.76 3.30
N PHE A 53 1.35 -8.49 3.89
CA PHE A 53 0.43 -9.53 4.30
C PHE A 53 -0.02 -10.39 3.10
N ALA A 54 -0.45 -9.75 2.02
CA ALA A 54 -0.87 -10.42 0.79
C ALA A 54 0.28 -11.22 0.15
N ALA A 55 1.50 -10.69 0.16
CA ALA A 55 2.69 -11.39 -0.35
C ALA A 55 2.98 -12.67 0.44
N VAL A 56 2.94 -12.61 1.77
CA VAL A 56 3.13 -13.79 2.64
C VAL A 56 2.02 -14.81 2.42
N HIS A 57 0.77 -14.35 2.27
CA HIS A 57 -0.36 -15.23 2.01
C HIS A 57 -0.25 -15.91 0.63
N LEU A 58 0.14 -15.17 -0.42
CA LEU A 58 0.41 -15.73 -1.75
C LEU A 58 1.54 -16.76 -1.71
N PHE A 59 2.63 -16.46 -1.00
CA PHE A 59 3.75 -17.39 -0.85
C PHE A 59 3.29 -18.72 -0.23
N ASN A 60 2.47 -18.66 0.83
CA ASN A 60 1.94 -19.85 1.48
C ASN A 60 0.96 -20.63 0.60
N LEU A 61 0.21 -19.97 -0.30
CA LEU A 61 -0.67 -20.64 -1.26
C LEU A 61 0.09 -21.39 -2.36
N VAL A 62 1.22 -20.84 -2.80
CA VAL A 62 2.02 -21.42 -3.91
C VAL A 62 3.03 -22.46 -3.41
N ARG A 63 3.38 -22.44 -2.13
CA ARG A 63 4.33 -23.39 -1.55
C ARG A 63 3.76 -24.83 -1.59
N PRO A 64 4.44 -25.80 -2.22
CA PRO A 64 4.07 -27.20 -2.12
C PRO A 64 4.28 -27.68 -0.66
N GLN A 65 3.31 -28.42 -0.13
CA GLN A 65 3.41 -29.04 1.20
C GLN A 65 4.46 -30.15 1.22
#